data_AF-A0A3L6GAP1-F1
#
_entry.id   AF-A0A3L6GAP1-F1
#
_cell.length_a   1.000
_cell.length_b   1.000
_cell.length_c   1.000
_cell.angle_alpha   90.00
_cell.angle_beta   90.00
_cell.angle_gamma   90.00
#
_symmetry.space_group_name_H-M   'P 1'
#
loop_
_entity.id
_entity.type
_entity.pdbx_description
1 polymer ?
#
loop_
_entity_poly.entity_id
_entity_poly.type
_entity_poly.pdbx_seq_one_letter_code
_entity_poly.pdbx_strand_id
1 'polypeptide(L)'
;MDTMMRRRLLVSLVPLLMVVMVAAAFDISISPLAFGVRRGAPKEYRDWRGPWGATPFLLGSAAAIHLGNTNSCIAAYDFRLGSHEYYQLCMPSWVAVTDNGTILSGEAAMIHATVSPGKAISGFTRLLDQKLTDDVVKSEMKLSPPYKFSERAGRVAIQFNHPSRRGEVIEFSPVDLAVVLVSELKHRAEAHLGRELSAAVIVVPRHLNYNGRHDVVNGGRHDAGFHRGAKAIDRQIAAAAAYHHHTEQGDSKAILVLRVGGRTSDATVFKFIDGEARYVTAQDDIYLGGK
;
A
#
# COMPACT_ATOMS: atom_id res chain seq x y z
N MET A 1 -7.23 27.78 5.12
CA MET A 1 -6.60 26.45 4.96
C MET A 1 -6.45 26.18 3.47
N ASP A 2 -5.20 25.98 3.07
CA ASP A 2 -4.62 26.55 1.85
C ASP A 2 -4.77 25.68 0.59
N THR A 3 -5.04 26.33 -0.55
CA THR A 3 -5.29 25.74 -1.88
C THR A 3 -4.11 24.91 -2.40
N MET A 4 -2.90 25.17 -1.88
CA MET A 4 -1.70 24.38 -2.14
C MET A 4 -1.74 22.97 -1.50
N MET A 5 -2.38 22.81 -0.34
CA MET A 5 -2.46 21.51 0.36
C MET A 5 -3.38 20.54 -0.39
N ARG A 6 -4.47 21.07 -0.99
CA ARG A 6 -5.34 20.30 -1.90
C ARG A 6 -4.60 19.83 -3.15
N ARG A 7 -3.75 20.67 -3.77
CA ARG A 7 -2.98 20.29 -4.97
C ARG A 7 -1.89 19.25 -4.71
N ARG A 8 -1.24 19.26 -3.54
CA ARG A 8 -0.24 18.25 -3.16
C ARG A 8 -0.83 16.87 -2.88
N LEU A 9 -2.03 16.83 -2.29
CA LEU A 9 -2.80 15.61 -2.15
C LEU A 9 -3.17 15.02 -3.52
N LEU A 10 -3.71 15.84 -4.44
CA LEU A 10 -4.13 15.36 -5.78
C LEU A 10 -3.05 14.57 -6.54
N VAL A 11 -1.78 14.98 -6.48
CA VAL A 11 -0.68 14.29 -7.22
C VAL A 11 -0.34 12.90 -6.64
N SER A 12 -0.57 12.68 -5.34
CA SER A 12 -0.42 11.36 -4.70
C SER A 12 -1.66 10.47 -4.84
N LEU A 13 -2.79 11.02 -5.30
CA LEU A 13 -4.11 10.38 -5.27
C LEU A 13 -4.57 9.86 -6.64
N VAL A 14 -4.09 10.43 -7.75
CA VAL A 14 -4.32 9.89 -9.11
C VAL A 14 -3.86 8.42 -9.23
N PRO A 15 -2.70 8.00 -8.66
CA PRO A 15 -2.27 6.60 -8.67
C PRO A 15 -3.30 5.63 -8.05
N LEU A 16 -3.89 5.99 -6.92
CA LEU A 16 -4.88 5.13 -6.25
C LEU A 16 -6.18 5.02 -7.06
N LEU A 17 -6.68 6.14 -7.60
CA LEU A 17 -7.93 6.20 -8.36
C LEU A 17 -8.01 5.12 -9.45
N MET A 18 -6.92 4.88 -10.16
CA MET A 18 -6.90 3.93 -11.26
C MET A 18 -6.43 2.53 -10.88
N VAL A 19 -5.68 2.37 -9.78
CA VAL A 19 -5.48 1.04 -9.20
C VAL A 19 -6.84 0.44 -8.82
N VAL A 20 -7.80 1.24 -8.34
CA VAL A 20 -9.17 0.78 -8.10
C VAL A 20 -9.87 0.39 -9.42
N MET A 21 -9.73 1.18 -10.50
CA MET A 21 -10.27 0.83 -11.84
C MET A 21 -9.67 -0.49 -12.40
N VAL A 22 -8.41 -0.79 -12.08
CA VAL A 22 -7.70 -2.01 -12.52
C VAL A 22 -7.97 -3.20 -11.60
N ALA A 23 -8.15 -2.97 -10.29
CA ALA A 23 -8.58 -3.99 -9.33
C ALA A 23 -9.96 -4.55 -9.70
N ALA A 24 -10.77 -3.75 -10.40
CA ALA A 24 -12.12 -4.06 -10.85
C ALA A 24 -12.21 -5.09 -11.99
N ALA A 25 -11.13 -5.82 -12.31
CA ALA A 25 -11.05 -6.76 -13.42
C ALA A 25 -10.71 -8.22 -13.03
N PHE A 26 -10.69 -8.58 -11.74
CA PHE A 26 -10.13 -9.87 -11.30
C PHE A 26 -11.05 -10.71 -10.44
N ASP A 27 -11.75 -11.65 -11.07
CA ASP A 27 -12.33 -12.80 -10.37
C ASP A 27 -11.19 -13.77 -9.97
N ILE A 28 -11.23 -14.26 -8.73
CA ILE A 28 -10.08 -14.90 -8.08
C ILE A 28 -10.20 -16.42 -8.18
N SER A 29 -9.42 -17.02 -9.07
CA SER A 29 -8.77 -18.33 -8.89
C SER A 29 -7.71 -18.51 -9.99
N ILE A 30 -6.51 -18.94 -9.60
CA ILE A 30 -5.32 -19.25 -10.42
C ILE A 30 -4.43 -18.02 -10.77
N SER A 31 -3.22 -18.00 -10.21
CA SER A 31 -2.10 -17.07 -10.45
C SER A 31 -1.44 -17.25 -11.83
N PRO A 32 -0.55 -16.36 -12.33
CA PRO A 32 -0.39 -14.93 -12.09
C PRO A 32 -0.48 -14.12 -13.42
N LEU A 33 -1.40 -13.17 -13.51
CA LEU A 33 -1.27 -12.02 -14.41
C LEU A 33 -1.68 -10.79 -13.61
N ALA A 34 -0.73 -9.89 -13.38
CA ALA A 34 -0.90 -8.76 -12.46
C ALA A 34 -1.87 -7.68 -13.01
N PHE A 35 -2.19 -7.69 -14.30
CA PHE A 35 -3.10 -6.74 -14.96
C PHE A 35 -3.92 -7.50 -16.03
N GLY A 36 -5.21 -7.73 -15.78
CA GLY A 36 -6.00 -8.75 -16.47
C GLY A 36 -7.26 -8.20 -17.11
N VAL A 37 -7.16 -7.83 -18.39
CA VAL A 37 -8.17 -8.15 -19.39
C VAL A 37 -7.41 -8.84 -20.53
N ARG A 38 -7.85 -10.03 -20.93
CA ARG A 38 -7.21 -10.78 -22.03
C ARG A 38 -7.26 -9.92 -23.30
N ARG A 39 -6.13 -9.71 -23.97
CA ARG A 39 -6.09 -9.02 -25.27
C ARG A 39 -7.00 -9.78 -26.25
N GLY A 40 -8.00 -9.10 -26.81
CA GLY A 40 -9.06 -9.70 -27.64
C GLY A 40 -10.40 -9.95 -26.94
N ALA A 41 -10.56 -9.57 -25.67
CA ALA A 41 -11.87 -9.52 -25.04
C ALA A 41 -12.82 -8.61 -25.86
N PRO A 42 -14.11 -8.97 -26.00
CA PRO A 42 -15.08 -8.17 -26.74
C PRO A 42 -15.02 -6.70 -26.34
N LYS A 43 -15.26 -5.81 -27.29
CA LYS A 43 -15.15 -4.36 -27.07
C LYS A 43 -16.00 -3.90 -25.88
N GLU A 44 -17.09 -4.60 -25.56
CA GLU A 44 -17.94 -4.41 -24.38
C GLU A 44 -17.24 -4.57 -23.02
N TYR A 45 -16.13 -5.30 -22.95
CA TYR A 45 -15.26 -5.42 -21.76
C TYR A 45 -14.13 -4.38 -21.74
N ARG A 46 -13.90 -3.68 -22.86
CA ARG A 46 -12.88 -2.63 -23.03
C ARG A 46 -13.48 -1.22 -22.98
N ASP A 47 -14.66 -1.05 -23.56
CA ASP A 47 -15.48 0.16 -23.52
C ASP A 47 -16.36 0.09 -22.29
N TRP A 48 -16.09 0.98 -21.35
CA TRP A 48 -16.80 1.19 -20.08
C TRP A 48 -18.27 1.66 -20.23
N ARG A 49 -18.88 1.43 -21.40
CA ARG A 49 -20.25 1.84 -21.76
C ARG A 49 -20.93 0.74 -22.58
N GLY A 50 -21.13 -0.43 -21.96
CA GLY A 50 -21.95 -1.52 -22.51
C GLY A 50 -23.34 -1.61 -21.85
N PRO A 51 -24.33 -2.29 -22.48
CA PRO A 51 -25.75 -2.26 -22.07
C PRO A 51 -26.07 -3.12 -20.83
N TRP A 52 -25.06 -3.81 -20.29
CA TRP A 52 -25.20 -4.73 -19.16
C TRP A 52 -24.81 -3.99 -17.88
N GLY A 53 -25.81 -3.44 -17.20
CA GLY A 53 -25.70 -2.55 -16.04
C GLY A 53 -25.14 -3.13 -14.73
N ALA A 54 -24.15 -4.04 -14.77
CA ALA A 54 -23.38 -4.40 -13.58
C ALA A 54 -22.06 -5.08 -13.99
N THR A 55 -20.92 -4.39 -13.81
CA THR A 55 -19.65 -5.09 -13.67
C THR A 55 -19.59 -5.71 -12.26
N PRO A 56 -19.04 -6.92 -12.07
CA PRO A 56 -18.94 -7.54 -10.75
C PRO A 56 -18.14 -6.72 -9.72
N PHE A 57 -17.39 -5.71 -10.15
CA PHE A 57 -16.59 -4.83 -9.30
C PHE A 57 -17.14 -3.40 -9.18
N LEU A 58 -18.19 -3.06 -9.95
CA LEU A 58 -19.13 -1.98 -9.59
C LEU A 58 -19.97 -2.34 -8.35
N LEU A 59 -19.84 -3.55 -7.81
CA LEU A 59 -20.43 -3.97 -6.52
C LEU A 59 -19.78 -3.30 -5.29
N GLY A 60 -18.83 -2.38 -5.48
CA GLY A 60 -18.28 -1.52 -4.43
C GLY A 60 -17.26 -2.21 -3.51
N SER A 61 -17.26 -3.51 -3.31
CA SER A 61 -16.52 -4.14 -2.19
C SER A 61 -14.98 -4.19 -2.32
N ALA A 62 -14.37 -3.55 -3.33
CA ALA A 62 -12.92 -3.54 -3.53
C ALA A 62 -12.28 -2.21 -3.16
N ALA A 63 -11.04 -2.26 -2.67
CA ALA A 63 -10.22 -1.08 -2.35
C ALA A 63 -8.81 -1.16 -2.94
N ALA A 64 -8.22 0.00 -3.22
CA ALA A 64 -6.79 0.14 -3.48
C ALA A 64 -6.12 0.73 -2.24
N ILE A 65 -5.02 0.13 -1.78
CA ILE A 65 -4.30 0.57 -0.59
C ILE A 65 -2.85 0.83 -0.97
N HIS A 66 -2.32 2.01 -0.65
CA HIS A 66 -0.92 2.33 -0.80
C HIS A 66 -0.22 2.31 0.55
N LEU A 67 0.81 1.45 0.67
CA LEU A 67 1.71 1.42 1.81
C LEU A 67 2.91 2.31 1.54
N GLY A 68 2.86 3.52 2.12
CA GLY A 68 3.95 4.47 2.06
C GLY A 68 4.82 4.46 3.31
N ASN A 69 5.99 5.11 3.24
CA ASN A 69 6.87 5.25 4.40
C ASN A 69 6.38 6.31 5.38
N THR A 70 5.76 7.38 4.87
CA THR A 70 5.29 8.52 5.68
C THR A 70 3.78 8.51 5.84
N ASN A 71 3.05 8.29 4.74
CA ASN A 71 1.60 8.19 4.73
C ASN A 71 1.19 6.93 3.99
N SER A 72 0.11 6.32 4.45
CA SER A 72 -0.55 5.21 3.76
C SER A 72 -1.96 5.65 3.43
N CYS A 73 -2.46 5.23 2.28
CA CYS A 73 -3.71 5.72 1.72
C CYS A 73 -4.60 4.57 1.27
N ILE A 74 -5.91 4.81 1.29
CA ILE A 74 -6.92 3.92 0.74
C ILE A 74 -7.84 4.69 -0.21
N ALA A 75 -8.31 4.03 -1.26
CA ALA A 75 -9.36 4.50 -2.12
C ALA A 75 -10.33 3.37 -2.46
N ALA A 76 -11.61 3.70 -2.54
CA ALA A 76 -12.69 2.78 -2.89
C ALA A 76 -13.86 3.56 -3.48
N TYR A 77 -14.65 2.96 -4.38
CA TYR A 77 -15.80 3.63 -4.98
C TYR A 77 -16.89 3.94 -3.96
N ASP A 78 -17.48 5.14 -4.04
CA ASP A 78 -18.68 5.49 -3.27
C ASP A 78 -19.83 5.79 -4.23
N PHE A 79 -20.73 4.82 -4.38
CA PHE A 79 -21.90 4.96 -5.23
C PHE A 79 -22.86 6.07 -4.75
N ARG A 80 -22.79 6.49 -3.48
CA ARG A 80 -23.61 7.58 -2.95
C ARG A 80 -23.14 8.95 -3.43
N LEU A 81 -21.89 9.05 -3.86
CA LEU A 81 -21.30 10.26 -4.46
C LEU A 81 -21.51 10.32 -5.98
N GLY A 82 -21.97 9.23 -6.60
CA GLY A 82 -22.15 9.09 -8.04
C GLY A 82 -21.38 7.89 -8.60
N SER A 83 -21.75 7.42 -9.79
CA SER A 83 -21.20 6.18 -10.39
C SER A 83 -19.69 6.22 -10.68
N HIS A 84 -19.07 7.40 -10.63
CA HIS A 84 -17.64 7.62 -10.91
C HIS A 84 -16.89 8.31 -9.77
N GLU A 85 -17.55 8.52 -8.63
CA GLU A 85 -16.93 9.13 -7.47
C GLU A 85 -16.37 8.08 -6.50
N TYR A 86 -15.34 8.45 -5.77
CA TYR A 86 -14.58 7.55 -4.90
C TYR A 86 -14.26 8.21 -3.58
N TYR A 87 -14.31 7.41 -2.53
CA TYR A 87 -13.76 7.75 -1.23
C TYR A 87 -12.24 7.61 -1.27
N GLN A 88 -11.55 8.53 -0.60
CA GLN A 88 -10.12 8.47 -0.40
C GLN A 88 -9.74 8.98 0.98
N LEU A 89 -8.78 8.32 1.60
CA LEU A 89 -8.22 8.69 2.89
C LEU A 89 -6.73 8.40 2.89
N CYS A 90 -5.95 9.31 3.46
CA CYS A 90 -4.56 9.06 3.81
C CYS A 90 -4.38 9.31 5.30
N MET A 91 -3.57 8.47 5.95
CA MET A 91 -3.18 8.63 7.35
C MET A 91 -1.66 8.50 7.48
N PRO A 92 -1.05 9.10 8.52
CA PRO A 92 0.35 8.87 8.83
C PRO A 92 0.65 7.38 8.99
N SER A 93 1.77 6.91 8.44
CA SER A 93 2.23 5.51 8.57
C SER A 93 2.95 5.32 9.90
N TRP A 94 2.21 5.54 10.97
CA TRP A 94 2.64 5.38 12.34
C TRP A 94 1.86 4.25 13.00
N VAL A 95 2.56 3.43 13.79
CA VAL A 95 1.97 2.40 14.64
C VAL A 95 2.59 2.51 16.03
N ALA A 96 1.79 2.44 17.07
CA ALA A 96 2.25 2.47 18.46
C ALA A 96 1.64 1.34 19.27
N VAL A 97 2.36 0.89 20.28
CA VAL A 97 1.84 -0.02 21.30
C VAL A 97 1.89 0.68 22.65
N THR A 98 0.72 0.87 23.26
CA THR A 98 0.59 1.50 24.56
C THR A 98 0.92 0.53 25.69
N ASP A 99 1.13 1.05 26.91
CA ASP A 99 1.48 0.23 28.08
C ASP A 99 0.38 -0.76 28.49
N ASN A 100 -0.88 -0.49 28.15
CA ASN A 100 -1.98 -1.43 28.36
C ASN A 100 -2.20 -2.40 27.19
N GLY A 101 -1.34 -2.36 26.15
CA GLY A 101 -1.35 -3.30 25.03
C GLY A 101 -2.26 -2.91 23.87
N THR A 102 -2.87 -1.73 23.91
CA THR A 102 -3.63 -1.19 22.79
C THR A 102 -2.68 -0.84 21.64
N ILE A 103 -3.03 -1.28 20.43
CA ILE A 103 -2.34 -0.88 19.21
C ILE A 103 -3.02 0.38 18.68
N LEU A 104 -2.25 1.46 18.56
CA LEU A 104 -2.68 2.71 17.91
C LEU A 104 -2.06 2.78 16.52
N SER A 105 -2.72 3.48 15.60
CA SER A 105 -2.21 3.75 14.27
C SER A 105 -2.57 5.17 13.79
N GLY A 106 -1.91 5.64 12.74
CA GLY A 106 -2.24 6.94 12.14
C GLY A 106 -1.87 8.12 13.02
N GLU A 107 -2.76 9.10 13.05
CA GLU A 107 -2.61 10.33 13.83
C GLU A 107 -2.48 10.04 15.33
N ALA A 108 -3.22 9.04 15.85
CA ALA A 108 -3.16 8.67 17.26
C ALA A 108 -1.78 8.13 17.65
N ALA A 109 -1.20 7.25 16.83
CA ALA A 109 0.15 6.74 17.04
C ALA A 109 1.22 7.84 16.91
N MET A 110 1.05 8.74 15.95
CA MET A 110 1.95 9.89 15.75
C MET A 110 1.93 10.84 16.97
N ILE A 111 0.75 11.15 17.51
CA ILE A 111 0.62 11.96 18.73
C ILE A 111 1.23 11.22 19.93
N HIS A 112 1.01 9.91 20.04
CA HIS A 112 1.58 9.08 21.08
C HIS A 112 3.13 9.10 21.06
N ALA A 113 3.74 9.13 19.88
CA ALA A 113 5.19 9.22 19.72
C ALA A 113 5.80 10.46 20.39
N THR A 114 5.08 11.58 20.37
CA THR A 114 5.51 12.85 20.98
C THR A 114 5.55 12.78 22.50
N VAL A 115 4.61 12.03 23.11
CA VAL A 115 4.52 11.90 24.58
C VAL A 115 5.26 10.69 25.13
N SER A 116 5.51 9.68 24.31
CA SER A 116 6.19 8.43 24.69
C SER A 116 7.17 7.97 23.61
N PRO A 117 8.36 8.61 23.54
CA PRO A 117 9.39 8.24 22.59
C PRO A 117 9.75 6.75 22.67
N GLY A 118 9.88 6.11 21.52
CA GLY A 118 10.25 4.69 21.41
C GLY A 118 9.09 3.70 21.51
N LYS A 119 7.86 4.17 21.76
CA LYS A 119 6.65 3.32 21.76
C LYS A 119 5.85 3.38 20.46
N ALA A 120 6.27 4.22 19.51
CA ALA A 120 5.56 4.46 18.26
C ALA A 120 6.54 4.57 17.08
N ILE A 121 6.36 3.78 16.04
CA ILE A 121 7.25 3.66 14.88
C ILE A 121 6.61 4.20 13.60
N SER A 122 7.42 4.85 12.76
CA SER A 122 7.12 5.17 11.36
C SER A 122 8.26 4.79 10.42
N GLY A 123 8.03 4.85 9.11
CA GLY A 123 9.08 4.58 8.12
C GLY A 123 9.54 3.12 8.03
N PHE A 124 8.75 2.20 8.60
CA PHE A 124 9.05 0.76 8.61
C PHE A 124 8.72 0.06 7.28
N THR A 125 7.98 0.67 6.35
CA THR A 125 7.60 0.00 5.09
C THR A 125 8.77 -0.26 4.16
N ARG A 126 9.88 0.48 4.27
CA ARG A 126 11.16 0.13 3.60
C ARG A 126 11.94 -0.99 4.28
N LEU A 127 11.55 -1.39 5.49
CA LEU A 127 12.16 -2.49 6.23
C LEU A 127 11.46 -3.82 5.94
N LEU A 128 10.37 -3.79 5.16
CA LEU A 128 9.68 -4.99 4.70
C LEU A 128 10.69 -5.93 4.03
N ASP A 129 10.72 -7.18 4.52
CA ASP A 129 11.56 -8.27 4.00
C ASP A 129 13.08 -8.02 4.11
N GLN A 130 13.52 -7.03 4.89
CA GLN A 130 14.94 -6.78 5.18
C GLN A 130 15.45 -7.66 6.32
N LYS A 131 16.76 -7.91 6.32
CA LYS A 131 17.49 -8.54 7.43
C LYS A 131 18.08 -7.49 8.34
N LEU A 132 18.31 -7.85 9.60
CA LEU A 132 18.93 -6.94 10.58
C LEU A 132 20.32 -6.46 10.14
N THR A 133 21.02 -7.27 9.32
CA THR A 133 22.35 -6.96 8.77
C THR A 133 22.35 -6.03 7.56
N ASP A 134 21.19 -5.73 6.98
CA ASP A 134 21.11 -4.93 5.77
C ASP A 134 21.39 -3.45 6.07
N ASP A 135 22.07 -2.76 5.16
CA ASP A 135 22.52 -1.39 5.38
C ASP A 135 21.37 -0.39 5.54
N VAL A 136 20.20 -0.69 4.96
CA VAL A 136 18.97 0.08 5.19
C VAL A 136 18.54 0.01 6.66
N VAL A 137 18.62 -1.17 7.27
CA VAL A 137 18.23 -1.38 8.67
C VAL A 137 19.26 -0.73 9.59
N LYS A 138 20.56 -0.94 9.37
CA LYS A 138 21.63 -0.30 10.15
C LYS A 138 21.53 1.22 10.12
N SER A 139 21.28 1.79 8.95
CA SER A 139 21.09 3.23 8.81
C SER A 139 19.82 3.70 9.53
N GLU A 140 18.75 2.90 9.51
CA GLU A 140 17.54 3.25 10.24
C GLU A 140 17.70 3.18 11.76
N MET A 141 18.44 2.20 12.28
CA MET A 141 18.80 2.13 13.69
C MET A 141 19.51 3.40 14.16
N LYS A 142 20.33 4.02 13.29
CA LYS A 142 21.02 5.29 13.60
C LYS A 142 20.09 6.50 13.52
N LEU A 143 19.18 6.52 12.55
CA LEU A 143 18.28 7.64 12.30
C LEU A 143 17.08 7.67 13.26
N SER A 144 16.73 6.52 13.83
CA SER A 144 15.57 6.33 14.69
C SER A 144 15.98 5.72 16.05
N PRO A 145 16.81 6.42 16.85
CA PRO A 145 17.35 5.89 18.10
C PRO A 145 16.30 5.49 19.16
N PRO A 146 15.05 5.98 19.16
CA PRO A 146 14.05 5.47 20.10
C PRO A 146 13.61 4.02 19.81
N TYR A 147 13.84 3.48 18.61
CA TYR A 147 13.38 2.15 18.23
C TYR A 147 14.41 1.08 18.53
N LYS A 148 13.94 -0.02 19.09
CA LYS A 148 14.75 -1.23 19.28
C LYS A 148 14.41 -2.22 18.17
N PHE A 149 15.46 -2.71 17.51
CA PHE A 149 15.36 -3.67 16.42
C PHE A 149 15.95 -5.01 16.85
N SER A 150 15.35 -6.08 16.38
CA SER A 150 15.80 -7.45 16.60
C SER A 150 15.65 -8.27 15.32
N GLU A 151 15.94 -9.56 15.41
CA GLU A 151 15.74 -10.50 14.32
C GLU A 151 14.69 -11.54 14.71
N ARG A 152 13.65 -11.68 13.88
CA ARG A 152 12.59 -12.68 14.01
C ARG A 152 12.47 -13.42 12.69
N ALA A 153 12.63 -14.75 12.74
CA ALA A 153 12.59 -15.61 11.55
C ALA A 153 13.54 -15.15 10.43
N GLY A 154 14.76 -14.71 10.78
CA GLY A 154 15.78 -14.29 9.81
C GLY A 154 15.55 -12.92 9.17
N ARG A 155 14.56 -12.15 9.65
CA ARG A 155 14.23 -10.80 9.17
C ARG A 155 14.20 -9.81 10.32
N VAL A 156 14.32 -8.53 10.01
CA VAL A 156 14.22 -7.46 11.01
C VAL A 156 12.85 -7.46 11.67
N ALA A 157 12.83 -7.28 12.98
CA ALA A 157 11.64 -7.03 13.78
C ALA A 157 11.84 -5.78 14.65
N ILE A 158 10.74 -5.21 15.12
CA ILE A 158 10.70 -4.05 15.99
C ILE A 158 10.17 -4.47 17.35
N GLN A 159 10.91 -4.11 18.39
CA GLN A 159 10.60 -4.48 19.76
C GLN A 159 9.80 -3.38 20.45
N PHE A 160 8.71 -3.77 21.08
CA PHE A 160 7.94 -2.95 22.01
C PHE A 160 7.96 -3.60 23.40
N ASN A 161 7.73 -2.82 24.44
CA ASN A 161 7.61 -3.38 25.79
C ASN A 161 6.33 -4.22 25.88
N HIS A 162 6.40 -5.37 26.55
CA HIS A 162 5.23 -6.17 26.81
C HIS A 162 4.30 -5.44 27.79
N PRO A 163 2.99 -5.30 27.48
CA PRO A 163 2.09 -4.47 28.27
C PRO A 163 1.87 -4.99 29.69
N SER A 164 1.80 -6.31 29.86
CA SER A 164 1.51 -6.94 31.16
C SER A 164 2.71 -7.54 31.89
N ARG A 165 3.91 -7.53 31.28
CA ARG A 165 5.09 -8.25 31.80
C ARG A 165 6.31 -7.35 31.77
N ARG A 166 6.64 -6.80 32.93
CA ARG A 166 7.71 -5.82 33.06
C ARG A 166 9.06 -6.45 32.69
N GLY A 167 9.76 -5.85 31.74
CA GLY A 167 11.06 -6.31 31.27
C GLY A 167 10.99 -7.31 30.11
N GLU A 168 9.81 -7.79 29.75
CA GLU A 168 9.60 -8.57 28.52
C GLU A 168 9.33 -7.66 27.33
N VAL A 169 9.66 -8.14 26.14
CA VAL A 169 9.42 -7.46 24.87
C VAL A 169 8.50 -8.27 23.97
N ILE A 170 7.75 -7.58 23.14
CA ILE A 170 6.98 -8.16 22.04
C ILE A 170 7.58 -7.68 20.73
N GLU A 171 7.61 -8.56 19.73
CA GLU A 171 8.28 -8.32 18.46
C GLU A 171 7.29 -8.29 17.31
N PHE A 172 7.21 -7.15 16.62
CA PHE A 172 6.42 -7.00 15.42
C PHE A 172 7.33 -6.99 14.20
N SER A 173 7.02 -7.83 13.21
CA SER A 173 7.64 -7.70 11.90
C SER A 173 7.14 -6.41 11.21
N PRO A 174 7.90 -5.84 10.25
CA PRO A 174 7.39 -4.76 9.40
C PRO A 174 6.09 -5.12 8.66
N VAL A 175 5.85 -6.41 8.40
CA VAL A 175 4.58 -6.90 7.81
C VAL A 175 3.45 -6.78 8.82
N ASP A 176 3.65 -7.20 10.08
CA ASP A 176 2.63 -7.10 11.14
C ASP A 176 2.18 -5.63 11.30
N LEU A 177 3.12 -4.70 11.28
CA LEU A 177 2.83 -3.26 11.35
C LEU A 177 2.12 -2.74 10.09
N ALA A 178 2.47 -3.25 8.91
CA ALA A 178 1.79 -2.89 7.66
C ALA A 178 0.34 -3.37 7.67
N VAL A 179 0.07 -4.56 8.19
CA VAL A 179 -1.28 -5.10 8.37
C VAL A 179 -2.11 -4.23 9.32
N VAL A 180 -1.53 -3.74 10.42
CA VAL A 180 -2.20 -2.77 11.31
C VAL A 180 -2.67 -1.53 10.53
N LEU A 181 -1.82 -0.97 9.65
CA LEU A 181 -2.20 0.17 8.81
C LEU A 181 -3.30 -0.19 7.80
N VAL A 182 -3.20 -1.36 7.17
CA VAL A 182 -4.20 -1.88 6.21
C VAL A 182 -5.57 -2.04 6.90
N SER A 183 -5.60 -2.63 8.09
CA SER A 183 -6.82 -2.84 8.87
C SER A 183 -7.46 -1.52 9.30
N GLU A 184 -6.67 -0.55 9.78
CA GLU A 184 -7.20 0.77 10.15
C GLU A 184 -7.76 1.54 8.93
N LEU A 185 -7.03 1.51 7.80
CA LEU A 185 -7.49 2.14 6.57
C LEU A 185 -8.81 1.53 6.09
N LYS A 186 -8.92 0.20 6.12
CA LYS A 186 -10.16 -0.51 5.80
C LYS A 186 -11.27 -0.08 6.74
N HIS A 187 -11.04 -0.13 8.05
CA HIS A 187 -12.04 0.22 9.06
C HIS A 187 -12.61 1.63 8.85
N ARG A 188 -11.74 2.63 8.63
CA ARG A 188 -12.17 4.01 8.37
C ARG A 188 -12.93 4.15 7.06
N ALA A 189 -12.49 3.44 6.02
CA ALA A 189 -13.18 3.45 4.73
C ALA A 189 -14.58 2.80 4.82
N GLU A 190 -14.70 1.66 5.49
CA GLU A 190 -15.99 0.98 5.71
C GLU A 190 -16.94 1.82 6.57
N ALA A 191 -16.42 2.46 7.62
CA ALA A 191 -17.19 3.39 8.44
C ALA A 191 -17.74 4.57 7.63
N HIS A 192 -16.94 5.11 6.70
CA HIS A 192 -17.41 6.15 5.80
C HIS A 192 -18.43 5.62 4.78
N LEU A 193 -18.10 4.53 4.08
CA LEU A 193 -18.88 3.96 2.99
C LEU A 193 -20.18 3.28 3.47
N GLY A 194 -20.27 2.94 4.75
CA GLY A 194 -21.42 2.25 5.35
C GLY A 194 -21.58 0.80 4.88
N ARG A 195 -20.49 0.16 4.44
CA ARG A 195 -20.48 -1.20 3.88
C ARG A 195 -19.09 -1.83 3.96
N GLU A 196 -19.06 -3.16 3.86
CA GLU A 196 -17.81 -3.92 3.89
C GLU A 196 -17.01 -3.81 2.57
N LEU A 197 -15.69 -3.77 2.72
CA LEU A 197 -14.68 -3.93 1.68
C LEU A 197 -14.05 -5.33 1.83
N SER A 198 -14.37 -6.22 0.91
CA SER A 198 -14.00 -7.63 0.95
C SER A 198 -12.83 -8.00 0.03
N ALA A 199 -12.38 -7.11 -0.84
CA ALA A 199 -11.21 -7.31 -1.69
C ALA A 199 -10.25 -6.11 -1.69
N ALA A 200 -8.95 -6.35 -1.89
CA ALA A 200 -7.96 -5.28 -1.95
C ALA A 200 -6.83 -5.49 -2.97
N VAL A 201 -6.38 -4.40 -3.57
CA VAL A 201 -5.08 -4.31 -4.23
C VAL A 201 -4.15 -3.46 -3.35
N ILE A 202 -3.08 -4.07 -2.86
CA ILE A 202 -2.10 -3.47 -1.96
C ILE A 202 -0.86 -3.08 -2.77
N VAL A 203 -0.58 -1.79 -2.84
CA VAL A 203 0.56 -1.21 -3.54
C VAL A 203 1.77 -1.22 -2.62
N VAL A 204 2.79 -2.00 -2.99
CA VAL A 204 3.99 -2.28 -2.18
C VAL A 204 5.27 -1.73 -2.83
N PRO A 205 6.38 -1.61 -2.07
CA PRO A 205 7.70 -1.32 -2.65
C PRO A 205 8.15 -2.41 -3.63
N ARG A 206 8.84 -2.00 -4.71
CA ARG A 206 9.35 -2.91 -5.74
C ARG A 206 10.32 -3.97 -5.20
N HIS A 207 11.17 -3.60 -4.24
CA HIS A 207 12.21 -4.48 -3.69
C HIS A 207 11.66 -5.68 -2.91
N LEU A 208 10.36 -5.69 -2.60
CA LEU A 208 9.75 -6.77 -1.84
C LEU A 208 9.82 -8.09 -2.63
N ASN A 209 10.45 -9.11 -2.06
CA ASN A 209 10.57 -10.42 -2.71
C ASN A 209 9.22 -11.16 -2.74
N TYR A 210 9.22 -12.37 -3.34
CA TYR A 210 8.02 -13.20 -3.44
C TYR A 210 7.38 -13.51 -2.07
N ASN A 211 8.20 -13.90 -1.08
CA ASN A 211 7.72 -14.25 0.25
C ASN A 211 7.16 -13.02 0.98
N GLY A 212 7.85 -11.88 0.95
CA GLY A 212 7.36 -10.65 1.56
C GLY A 212 6.04 -10.18 0.95
N ARG A 213 5.85 -10.32 -0.37
CA ARG A 213 4.57 -10.04 -1.04
C ARG A 213 3.47 -10.99 -0.59
N HIS A 214 3.80 -12.28 -0.48
CA HIS A 214 2.87 -13.29 0.00
C HIS A 214 2.42 -12.98 1.43
N ASP A 215 3.34 -12.59 2.31
CA ASP A 215 3.05 -12.25 3.70
C ASP A 215 2.12 -11.02 3.80
N VAL A 216 2.38 -9.96 3.02
CA VAL A 216 1.49 -8.78 2.96
C VAL A 216 0.11 -9.12 2.40
N VAL A 217 0.04 -9.95 1.37
CA VAL A 217 -1.23 -10.40 0.78
C VAL A 217 -2.02 -11.25 1.77
N ASN A 218 -1.37 -12.18 2.47
CA ASN A 218 -2.00 -13.03 3.46
C ASN A 218 -2.50 -12.21 4.65
N GLY A 219 -1.69 -11.28 5.16
CA GLY A 219 -2.12 -10.36 6.21
C GLY A 219 -3.30 -9.49 5.78
N GLY A 220 -3.30 -9.00 4.54
CA GLY A 220 -4.47 -8.32 3.97
C GLY A 220 -5.72 -9.21 3.93
N ARG A 221 -5.57 -10.46 3.48
CA ARG A 221 -6.69 -11.40 3.33
C ARG A 221 -7.26 -11.86 4.68
N HIS A 222 -6.39 -12.31 5.58
CA HIS A 222 -6.77 -13.02 6.79
C HIS A 222 -6.87 -12.08 8.00
N ASP A 223 -5.92 -11.17 8.18
CA ASP A 223 -5.84 -10.34 9.39
C ASP A 223 -6.58 -9.00 9.22
N ALA A 224 -6.55 -8.41 8.02
CA ALA A 224 -7.36 -7.24 7.68
C ALA A 224 -8.75 -7.60 7.12
N GLY A 225 -9.01 -8.88 6.85
CA GLY A 225 -10.33 -9.38 6.48
C GLY A 225 -10.78 -9.04 5.06
N PHE A 226 -9.86 -8.86 4.10
CA PHE A 226 -10.21 -8.83 2.67
C PHE A 226 -10.48 -10.27 2.16
N HIS A 227 -11.58 -10.86 2.64
CA HIS A 227 -11.87 -12.29 2.55
C HIS A 227 -12.09 -12.82 1.12
N ARG A 228 -12.56 -11.97 0.18
CA ARG A 228 -12.65 -12.32 -1.25
C ARG A 228 -11.27 -12.39 -1.88
N GLY A 229 -10.35 -11.56 -1.42
CA GLY A 229 -8.92 -11.72 -1.64
C GLY A 229 -8.13 -10.42 -1.72
N ALA A 230 -6.81 -10.57 -1.64
CA ALA A 230 -5.87 -9.47 -1.74
C ALA A 230 -4.81 -9.78 -2.81
N LYS A 231 -4.29 -8.74 -3.47
CA LYS A 231 -3.15 -8.82 -4.40
C LYS A 231 -2.16 -7.72 -4.11
N ALA A 232 -0.87 -8.00 -4.28
CA ALA A 232 0.18 -7.00 -4.19
C ALA A 232 0.62 -6.56 -5.59
N ILE A 233 0.77 -5.25 -5.81
CA ILE A 233 1.33 -4.68 -7.04
C ILE A 233 2.45 -3.69 -6.73
N ASP A 234 3.37 -3.53 -7.68
CA ASP A 234 4.44 -2.56 -7.54
C ASP A 234 3.91 -1.14 -7.66
N ARG A 235 4.37 -0.29 -6.74
CA ARG A 235 4.07 1.15 -6.75
C ARG A 235 4.28 1.83 -8.08
N GLN A 236 5.29 1.41 -8.85
CA GLN A 236 5.67 2.10 -10.07
C GLN A 236 4.72 1.69 -11.20
N ILE A 237 4.34 0.41 -11.22
CA ILE A 237 3.33 -0.11 -12.13
C ILE A 237 1.97 0.49 -11.81
N ALA A 238 1.60 0.58 -10.52
CA ALA A 238 0.40 1.26 -10.06
C ALA A 238 0.32 2.72 -10.55
N ALA A 239 1.43 3.46 -10.42
CA ALA A 239 1.52 4.83 -10.88
C ALA A 239 1.32 4.94 -12.40
N ALA A 240 2.00 4.11 -13.21
CA ALA A 240 1.83 4.14 -14.66
C ALA A 240 0.44 3.66 -15.10
N ALA A 241 -0.12 2.68 -14.40
CA ALA A 241 -1.48 2.21 -14.65
C ALA A 241 -2.49 3.36 -14.48
N ALA A 242 -2.21 4.29 -13.56
CA ALA A 242 -3.02 5.46 -13.34
C ALA A 242 -2.96 6.59 -14.35
N TYR A 243 -2.07 6.47 -15.32
CA TYR A 243 -2.07 7.31 -16.51
C TYR A 243 -2.46 6.49 -17.74
N HIS A 244 -3.13 5.34 -17.54
CA HIS A 244 -3.56 4.40 -18.58
C HIS A 244 -2.41 3.88 -19.46
N HIS A 245 -1.16 3.94 -19.00
CA HIS A 245 -0.02 3.47 -19.78
C HIS A 245 0.06 1.94 -19.92
N HIS A 246 -0.75 1.21 -19.16
CA HIS A 246 -0.92 -0.24 -19.29
C HIS A 246 -1.83 -0.66 -20.45
N THR A 247 -2.49 0.31 -21.11
CA THR A 247 -3.39 0.07 -22.24
C THR A 247 -2.63 0.04 -23.57
N GLU A 248 -3.30 -0.32 -24.67
CA GLU A 248 -2.71 -0.31 -26.02
C GLU A 248 -2.06 1.03 -26.41
N GLN A 249 -2.56 2.15 -25.86
CA GLN A 249 -1.98 3.47 -26.11
C GLN A 249 -0.58 3.64 -25.47
N GLY A 250 -0.27 2.87 -24.43
CA GLY A 250 1.00 2.87 -23.73
C GLY A 250 1.87 1.65 -24.00
N ASP A 251 1.32 0.62 -24.65
CA ASP A 251 2.02 -0.63 -24.91
C ASP A 251 3.28 -0.40 -25.78
N SER A 252 4.35 -1.11 -25.44
CA SER A 252 5.68 -0.98 -26.06
C SER A 252 6.37 0.40 -25.91
N LYS A 253 5.74 1.40 -25.27
CA LYS A 253 6.40 2.65 -24.91
C LYS A 253 7.28 2.46 -23.67
N ALA A 254 8.43 3.11 -23.67
CA ALA A 254 9.24 3.24 -22.47
C ALA A 254 8.58 4.24 -21.52
N ILE A 255 8.30 3.80 -20.30
CA ILE A 255 7.68 4.60 -19.24
C ILE A 255 8.73 4.81 -18.16
N LEU A 256 9.05 6.08 -17.88
CA LEU A 256 9.81 6.47 -16.71
C LEU A 256 8.85 6.91 -15.61
N VAL A 257 8.85 6.19 -14.50
CA VAL A 257 8.22 6.64 -13.26
C VAL A 257 9.30 7.21 -12.36
N LEU A 258 9.22 8.51 -12.09
CA LEU A 258 10.03 9.21 -11.11
C LEU A 258 9.19 9.51 -9.88
N ARG A 259 9.57 8.97 -8.73
CA ARG A 259 8.88 9.17 -7.46
C ARG A 259 9.83 9.79 -6.44
N VAL A 260 9.42 10.92 -5.87
CA VAL A 260 10.07 11.54 -4.72
C VAL A 260 9.10 11.51 -3.55
N GLY A 261 9.33 10.62 -2.58
CA GLY A 261 8.47 10.46 -1.41
C GLY A 261 8.97 11.22 -0.18
N GLY A 262 8.34 10.98 0.97
CA GLY A 262 8.75 11.59 2.23
C GLY A 262 10.15 11.14 2.68
N ARG A 263 10.49 9.86 2.58
CA ARG A 263 11.80 9.34 3.03
C ARG A 263 12.62 8.61 1.99
N THR A 264 12.02 8.36 0.82
CA THR A 264 12.63 7.52 -0.23
C THR A 264 12.26 8.10 -1.58
N SER A 265 13.15 7.95 -2.55
CA SER A 265 12.93 8.32 -3.95
C SER A 265 13.31 7.15 -4.85
N ASP A 266 12.64 7.01 -5.98
CA ASP A 266 13.01 6.02 -6.98
C ASP A 266 12.71 6.50 -8.40
N ALA A 267 13.49 5.96 -9.34
CA ALA A 267 13.31 6.15 -10.76
C ALA A 267 13.30 4.76 -11.41
N THR A 268 12.19 4.41 -12.07
CA THR A 268 12.04 3.11 -12.73
C THR A 268 11.63 3.30 -14.18
N VAL A 269 12.39 2.69 -15.09
CA VAL A 269 12.04 2.58 -16.51
C VAL A 269 11.54 1.18 -16.79
N PHE A 270 10.35 1.08 -17.39
CA PHE A 270 9.76 -0.19 -17.79
C PHE A 270 8.88 0.01 -19.04
N LYS A 271 8.46 -1.10 -19.64
CA LYS A 271 7.50 -1.13 -20.73
C LYS A 271 6.34 -2.03 -20.34
N PHE A 272 5.13 -1.71 -20.77
CA PHE A 272 4.09 -2.74 -20.84
C PHE A 272 4.24 -3.48 -22.17
N ILE A 273 4.18 -4.80 -22.12
CA ILE A 273 4.08 -5.68 -23.28
C ILE A 273 2.94 -6.64 -22.98
N ASP A 274 1.87 -6.55 -23.75
CA ASP A 274 0.67 -7.38 -23.58
C ASP A 274 0.04 -7.25 -22.18
N GLY A 275 0.16 -6.06 -21.57
CA GLY A 275 -0.33 -5.78 -20.21
C GLY A 275 0.62 -6.20 -19.09
N GLU A 276 1.74 -6.88 -19.40
CA GLU A 276 2.78 -7.20 -18.43
C GLU A 276 3.86 -6.12 -18.38
N ALA A 277 4.19 -5.66 -17.17
CA ALA A 277 5.29 -4.73 -16.98
C ALA A 277 6.65 -5.46 -17.08
N ARG A 278 7.47 -5.05 -18.04
CA ARG A 278 8.85 -5.50 -18.21
C ARG A 278 9.81 -4.40 -17.81
N TYR A 279 10.54 -4.63 -16.72
CA TYR A 279 11.53 -3.70 -16.20
C TYR A 279 12.73 -3.58 -17.14
N VAL A 280 13.15 -2.34 -17.40
CA VAL A 280 14.37 -2.03 -18.16
C VAL A 280 15.49 -1.68 -17.21
N THR A 281 15.25 -0.72 -16.31
CA THR A 281 16.20 -0.32 -15.27
C THR A 281 15.48 0.34 -14.11
N ALA A 282 16.07 0.30 -12.91
CA ALA A 282 15.56 0.97 -11.73
C ALA A 282 16.71 1.45 -10.86
N GLN A 283 16.56 2.65 -10.31
CA GLN A 283 17.46 3.22 -9.30
C GLN A 283 16.61 3.66 -8.11
N ASP A 284 16.99 3.20 -6.91
CA ASP A 284 16.32 3.54 -5.66
C ASP A 284 17.28 4.32 -4.76
N ASP A 285 16.79 5.39 -4.14
CA ASP A 285 17.45 6.06 -3.03
C ASP A 285 16.54 5.98 -1.80
N ILE A 286 16.95 5.14 -0.85
CA ILE A 286 16.19 4.84 0.36
C ILE A 286 16.41 5.87 1.48
N TYR A 287 17.23 6.89 1.23
CA TYR A 287 17.58 7.96 2.18
C TYR A 287 17.13 9.35 1.69
N LEU A 288 16.88 9.51 0.38
CA LEU A 288 16.43 10.77 -0.21
C LEU A 288 14.91 10.90 -0.21
N GLY A 289 14.39 11.97 0.38
CA GLY A 289 12.98 12.34 0.33
C GLY A 289 12.72 13.74 0.90
N GLY A 290 11.45 14.14 0.98
CA GLY A 290 11.05 15.45 1.50
C GLY A 290 11.24 15.66 3.01
N LYS A 291 11.36 14.56 3.76
CA LYS A 291 11.31 14.38 5.22
C LYS A 291 9.95 14.66 5.84
#